data_AF-A0A6N9BHR3-F1
#
_entry.id   AF-A0A6N9BHR3-F1
#
_cell.length_a   1.000
_cell.length_b   1.000
_cell.length_c   1.000
_cell.angle_alpha   90.00
_cell.angle_beta   90.00
_cell.angle_gamma   90.00
#
_symmetry.space_group_name_H-M   'P 1'
#
loop_
_entity.id
_entity.type
_entity.pdbx_description
1 polymer ?
#
loop_
_entity_poly.entity_id
_entity_poly.type
_entity_poly.pdbx_seq_one_letter_code
_entity_poly.pdbx_strand_id
1 'polypeptide(L)'
;MTPALPAGFRIDASPRIPLGRGHAVSRGWTKATGGRPMGVTWHWTATYDLAACDRLLGGAEPERRGQASAHYAVGRSFAEGVSRYVSLANRSWHAGIEQKLRWDGRPSTTRTKGARACIGVETVNIGYAREGVPAAADWIEAATPDGRHLYRVEPWTEEQIAMMAAVGREIAARWPGIGPRDHHGHHDLCPAYKQDVLGFPFARVLREIYGDPEIPDVWSDVWMPEGRQRALARLGFAPGPVDGVWGPRSDAALRALQAAAGLEVNGWWTSWVCWAVHDMEAG
;
A
#
# COMPACT_ATOMS: atom_id res chain seq x y z
N MET A 1 -13.68 10.14 -12.93
CA MET A 1 -13.07 9.76 -14.22
C MET A 1 -11.68 10.34 -14.19
N THR A 2 -10.65 9.50 -14.29
CA THR A 2 -9.27 9.96 -14.09
C THR A 2 -8.88 10.90 -15.23
N PRO A 3 -8.40 12.12 -14.92
CA PRO A 3 -7.95 13.06 -15.94
C PRO A 3 -6.70 12.53 -16.65
N ALA A 4 -6.55 12.90 -17.92
CA ALA A 4 -5.31 12.66 -18.64
C ALA A 4 -4.16 13.44 -17.97
N LEU A 5 -2.95 12.85 -17.98
CA LEU A 5 -1.74 13.56 -17.57
C LEU A 5 -1.54 14.80 -18.45
N PRO A 6 -1.09 15.94 -17.90
CA PRO A 6 -0.81 17.13 -18.70
C PRO A 6 0.22 16.86 -19.80
N ALA A 7 0.10 17.61 -20.90
CA ALA A 7 1.10 17.57 -21.96
C ALA A 7 2.49 17.89 -21.39
N GLY A 8 3.46 17.01 -21.64
CA GLY A 8 4.82 17.16 -21.12
C GLY A 8 5.02 16.70 -19.68
N PHE A 9 4.01 16.12 -19.01
CA PHE A 9 4.21 15.43 -17.74
C PHE A 9 5.31 14.38 -17.86
N ARG A 10 6.28 14.42 -16.96
CA ARG A 10 7.40 13.47 -16.89
C ARG A 10 7.75 13.22 -15.44
N ILE A 11 8.04 11.97 -15.11
CA ILE A 11 8.68 11.62 -13.84
C ILE A 11 10.18 11.84 -14.03
N ASP A 12 10.77 12.73 -13.25
CA ASP A 12 12.22 12.94 -13.30
C ASP A 12 12.96 11.63 -13.01
N ALA A 13 13.85 11.24 -13.92
CA ALA A 13 14.64 10.02 -13.80
C ALA A 13 15.78 10.17 -12.78
N SER A 14 16.13 11.41 -12.41
CA SER A 14 17.24 11.74 -11.52
C SER A 14 16.84 11.47 -10.07
N PRO A 15 17.40 10.44 -9.40
CA PRO A 15 17.07 10.17 -8.01
C PRO A 15 17.64 11.27 -7.11
N ARG A 16 16.79 11.81 -6.23
CA ARG A 16 17.17 12.91 -5.32
C ARG A 16 18.03 12.46 -4.13
N ILE A 17 17.97 11.19 -3.74
CA ILE A 17 18.80 10.61 -2.66
C ILE A 17 20.02 9.91 -3.28
N PRO A 18 21.25 10.38 -3.01
CA PRO A 18 22.45 9.75 -3.51
C PRO A 18 22.72 8.42 -2.81
N LEU A 19 23.35 7.48 -3.54
CA LEU A 19 23.85 6.24 -2.96
C LEU A 19 25.14 6.52 -2.17
N GLY A 20 25.03 6.70 -0.86
CA GLY A 20 26.17 7.01 0.00
C GLY A 20 25.95 6.63 1.46
N ARG A 21 27.04 6.65 2.24
CA ARG A 21 26.98 6.42 3.70
C ARG A 21 26.06 7.45 4.35
N GLY A 22 25.23 6.99 5.28
CA GLY A 22 24.31 7.86 6.03
C GLY A 22 22.98 8.16 5.31
N HIS A 23 22.84 7.84 4.01
CA HIS A 23 21.55 7.96 3.34
C HIS A 23 20.72 6.69 3.56
N ALA A 24 19.39 6.87 3.60
CA ALA A 24 18.43 5.78 3.77
C ALA A 24 18.23 5.02 2.45
N VAL A 25 19.29 4.45 1.89
CA VAL A 25 19.28 3.72 0.62
C VAL A 25 20.25 2.56 0.69
N SER A 26 19.89 1.44 0.07
CA SER A 26 20.77 0.27 -0.04
C SER A 26 21.03 -0.11 -1.48
N ARG A 27 22.28 -0.45 -1.79
CA ARG A 27 22.72 -0.79 -3.15
C ARG A 27 22.04 -2.07 -3.66
N GLY A 28 21.61 -2.03 -4.92
CA GLY A 28 21.16 -3.20 -5.69
C GLY A 28 19.86 -3.81 -5.19
N TRP A 29 19.36 -4.85 -5.85
CA TRP A 29 18.38 -5.78 -5.30
C TRP A 29 19.08 -7.03 -4.74
N THR A 30 18.38 -7.84 -3.94
CA THR A 30 19.03 -8.94 -3.19
C THR A 30 18.99 -10.27 -3.94
N LYS A 31 19.88 -11.21 -3.60
CA LYS A 31 19.80 -12.60 -4.09
C LYS A 31 18.50 -13.30 -3.68
N ALA A 32 17.93 -12.93 -2.53
CA ALA A 32 16.66 -13.50 -2.04
C ALA A 32 15.46 -13.18 -2.95
N THR A 33 15.58 -12.16 -3.79
CA THR A 33 14.56 -11.74 -4.77
C THR A 33 15.05 -11.91 -6.21
N GLY A 34 16.12 -12.71 -6.43
CA GLY A 34 16.68 -12.92 -7.76
C GLY A 34 17.25 -11.64 -8.41
N GLY A 35 17.65 -10.64 -7.62
CA GLY A 35 18.21 -9.39 -8.16
C GLY A 35 17.17 -8.43 -8.74
N ARG A 36 15.89 -8.58 -8.40
CA ARG A 36 14.80 -7.67 -8.81
C ARG A 36 13.82 -7.37 -7.66
N PRO A 37 12.97 -6.34 -7.77
CA PRO A 37 11.82 -6.19 -6.90
C PRO A 37 10.75 -7.25 -7.22
N MET A 38 9.94 -7.54 -6.22
CA MET A 38 8.88 -8.54 -6.23
C MET A 38 7.48 -7.92 -6.19
N GLY A 39 7.37 -6.62 -5.89
CA GLY A 39 6.08 -5.94 -5.77
C GLY A 39 6.22 -4.46 -5.41
N VAL A 40 5.08 -3.83 -5.13
CA VAL A 40 4.97 -2.42 -4.78
C VAL A 40 4.28 -2.27 -3.43
N THR A 41 4.92 -1.56 -2.51
CA THR A 41 4.33 -1.16 -1.23
C THR A 41 3.84 0.27 -1.34
N TRP A 42 2.54 0.49 -1.16
CA TRP A 42 1.94 1.82 -1.14
C TRP A 42 1.85 2.38 0.27
N HIS A 43 2.12 3.68 0.39
CA HIS A 43 2.14 4.44 1.63
C HIS A 43 1.35 5.74 1.47
N TRP A 44 0.91 6.31 2.59
CA TRP A 44 0.67 7.75 2.67
C TRP A 44 1.82 8.44 3.40
N THR A 45 2.06 9.70 3.07
CA THR A 45 3.17 10.47 3.65
C THR A 45 2.90 10.98 5.07
N ALA A 46 1.63 11.11 5.46
CA ALA A 46 1.19 11.92 6.60
C ALA A 46 1.63 13.39 6.50
N THR A 47 1.66 13.92 5.28
CA THR A 47 1.95 15.33 4.96
C THR A 47 0.85 15.93 4.10
N TYR A 48 0.74 17.27 4.11
CA TYR A 48 -0.27 18.00 3.33
C TYR A 48 0.10 18.18 1.85
N ASP A 49 1.40 18.27 1.56
CA ASP A 49 1.91 18.55 0.22
C ASP A 49 3.21 17.76 -0.06
N LEU A 50 3.58 17.69 -1.34
CA LEU A 50 4.81 17.04 -1.80
C LEU A 50 6.06 17.76 -1.30
N ALA A 51 6.03 19.09 -1.14
CA ALA A 51 7.19 19.84 -0.68
C ALA A 51 7.57 19.46 0.77
N ALA A 52 6.59 19.22 1.63
CA ALA A 52 6.77 18.72 2.99
C ALA A 52 7.27 17.28 2.97
N CYS A 53 6.72 16.42 2.11
CA CYS A 53 7.24 15.06 1.94
C CYS A 53 8.70 15.07 1.43
N ASP A 54 9.03 15.96 0.48
CA ASP A 54 10.37 16.11 -0.10
C ASP A 54 11.38 16.51 0.99
N ARG A 55 11.03 17.45 1.88
CA ARG A 55 11.89 17.84 3.02
C ARG A 55 12.10 16.70 4.03
N LEU A 56 11.05 15.94 4.32
CA LEU A 56 11.09 14.88 5.33
C LEU A 56 11.81 13.63 4.84
N LEU A 57 11.52 13.16 3.63
CA LEU A 57 11.92 11.85 3.13
C LEU A 57 12.84 11.92 1.89
N GLY A 58 12.84 13.05 1.17
CA GLY A 58 13.50 13.21 -0.11
C GLY A 58 14.76 14.09 -0.09
N GLY A 59 15.34 14.32 -1.25
CA GLY A 59 16.50 15.20 -1.40
C GLY A 59 17.83 14.57 -0.93
N ALA A 60 18.91 15.34 -1.05
CA ALA A 60 20.23 14.90 -0.59
C ALA A 60 20.31 14.88 0.94
N GLU A 61 19.69 15.86 1.60
CA GLU A 61 19.75 16.07 3.06
C GLU A 61 18.34 16.17 3.69
N PRO A 62 17.52 15.10 3.65
CA PRO A 62 16.22 15.09 4.31
C PRO A 62 16.33 15.13 5.83
N GLU A 63 15.28 15.61 6.50
CA GLU A 63 15.17 15.54 7.97
C GLU A 63 15.27 14.10 8.49
N ARG A 64 14.73 13.12 7.74
CA ARG A 64 14.82 11.68 8.09
C ARG A 64 15.97 10.96 7.39
N ARG A 65 17.04 11.69 7.03
CA ARG A 65 18.27 11.11 6.46
C ARG A 65 18.77 9.97 7.34
N GLY A 66 19.04 8.83 6.70
CA GLY A 66 19.52 7.62 7.38
C GLY A 66 18.46 6.89 8.21
N GLN A 67 17.18 7.29 8.14
CA GLN A 67 16.10 6.68 8.89
C GLN A 67 15.04 6.06 7.99
N ALA A 68 14.57 6.79 6.97
CA ALA A 68 13.53 6.33 6.05
C ALA A 68 13.66 6.97 4.68
N SER A 69 13.10 6.30 3.68
CA SER A 69 12.97 6.80 2.30
C SER A 69 11.97 5.97 1.52
N ALA A 70 11.54 6.48 0.37
CA ALA A 70 10.78 5.74 -0.64
C ALA A 70 11.50 5.78 -1.99
N HIS A 71 10.99 5.08 -3.01
CA HIS A 71 11.49 5.26 -4.38
C HIS A 71 10.83 6.47 -5.02
N TYR A 72 9.53 6.64 -4.78
CA TYR A 72 8.71 7.74 -5.29
C TYR A 72 7.91 8.40 -4.19
N ALA A 73 7.57 9.68 -4.40
CA ALA A 73 6.47 10.35 -3.74
C ALA A 73 5.58 11.04 -4.78
N VAL A 74 4.28 10.85 -4.67
CA VAL A 74 3.27 11.35 -5.60
C VAL A 74 2.47 12.47 -4.91
N GLY A 75 2.56 13.70 -5.44
CA GLY A 75 1.81 14.87 -4.95
C GLY A 75 0.30 14.75 -5.10
N ARG A 76 -0.47 15.68 -4.52
CA ARG A 76 -1.95 15.64 -4.59
C ARG A 76 -2.50 16.17 -5.91
N SER A 77 -1.69 16.92 -6.66
CA SER A 77 -2.08 17.56 -7.91
C SER A 77 -0.97 17.44 -8.96
N PHE A 78 -1.32 17.62 -10.22
CA PHE A 78 -0.36 17.69 -11.32
C PHE A 78 0.67 18.81 -11.13
N ALA A 79 0.28 19.90 -10.46
CA ALA A 79 1.18 21.01 -10.14
C ALA A 79 2.29 20.60 -9.17
N GLU A 80 1.99 19.73 -8.20
CA GLU A 80 3.01 19.15 -7.32
C GLU A 80 3.86 18.10 -8.06
N GLY A 81 3.24 17.24 -8.87
CA GLY A 81 3.94 16.25 -9.68
C GLY A 81 4.40 15.03 -8.89
N VAL A 82 5.51 14.43 -9.33
CA VAL A 82 6.09 13.20 -8.76
C VAL A 82 7.58 13.39 -8.52
N SER A 83 8.03 13.10 -7.30
CA SER A 83 9.44 13.07 -6.92
C SER A 83 9.99 11.65 -6.98
N ARG A 84 11.16 11.46 -7.61
CA ARG A 84 11.97 10.24 -7.50
C ARG A 84 13.05 10.42 -6.44
N TYR A 85 12.97 9.67 -5.35
CA TYR A 85 13.93 9.75 -4.25
C TYR A 85 15.07 8.75 -4.44
N VAL A 86 14.74 7.46 -4.48
CA VAL A 86 15.72 6.38 -4.63
C VAL A 86 15.67 5.81 -6.05
N SER A 87 16.84 5.62 -6.66
CA SER A 87 16.96 4.94 -7.95
C SER A 87 16.35 3.54 -7.89
N LEU A 88 15.62 3.15 -8.93
CA LEU A 88 15.07 1.80 -9.12
C LEU A 88 16.14 0.68 -9.22
N ALA A 89 17.42 1.02 -9.39
CA ALA A 89 18.52 0.07 -9.27
C ALA A 89 18.86 -0.27 -7.80
N ASN A 90 18.33 0.47 -6.84
CA ASN A 90 18.62 0.37 -5.41
C ASN A 90 17.32 0.16 -4.62
N ARG A 91 17.46 -0.03 -3.30
CA ARG A 91 16.35 -0.25 -2.37
C ARG A 91 16.17 0.95 -1.45
N SER A 92 14.95 1.47 -1.36
CA SER A 92 14.54 2.43 -0.34
C SER A 92 14.32 1.78 1.03
N TRP A 93 14.20 2.59 2.08
CA TRP A 93 13.95 2.15 3.46
C TRP A 93 12.53 2.52 3.91
N HIS A 94 11.52 2.06 3.16
CA HIS A 94 10.14 2.53 3.31
C HIS A 94 9.37 1.82 4.44
N ALA A 95 9.57 0.51 4.63
CA ALA A 95 8.70 -0.27 5.51
C ALA A 95 9.15 -0.43 6.98
N GLY A 96 10.32 0.11 7.38
CA GLY A 96 10.73 0.16 8.79
C GLY A 96 10.86 -1.19 9.52
N ILE A 97 10.28 -1.27 10.72
CA ILE A 97 10.26 -2.44 11.62
C ILE A 97 8.93 -3.21 11.52
N GLU A 98 8.80 -4.32 12.26
CA GLU A 98 7.54 -5.08 12.39
C GLU A 98 6.95 -5.60 11.06
N GLN A 99 7.79 -5.80 10.05
CA GLN A 99 7.41 -6.41 8.77
C GLN A 99 7.17 -7.91 8.95
N LYS A 100 5.97 -8.28 9.42
CA LYS A 100 5.55 -9.66 9.70
C LYS A 100 5.26 -10.45 8.43
N LEU A 101 4.73 -9.78 7.40
CA LEU A 101 4.40 -10.41 6.12
C LEU A 101 5.32 -9.95 5.00
N ARG A 102 5.52 -10.86 4.05
CA ARG A 102 6.26 -10.67 2.81
C ARG A 102 5.30 -10.23 1.69
N TRP A 103 5.83 -9.76 0.57
CA TRP A 103 5.07 -9.35 -0.63
C TRP A 103 4.05 -10.39 -1.16
N ASP A 104 4.17 -11.66 -0.77
CA ASP A 104 3.26 -12.76 -1.14
C ASP A 104 2.42 -13.28 0.04
N GLY A 105 2.30 -12.50 1.12
CA GLY A 105 1.47 -12.83 2.28
C GLY A 105 2.04 -13.90 3.20
N ARG A 106 3.22 -14.43 2.90
CA ARG A 106 3.93 -15.40 3.75
C ARG A 106 4.70 -14.69 4.87
N PRO A 107 5.11 -15.42 5.93
CA PRO A 107 5.99 -14.88 6.96
C PRO A 107 7.26 -14.24 6.38
N SER A 108 7.54 -13.03 6.85
CA SER A 108 8.72 -12.26 6.44
C SER A 108 9.92 -12.57 7.33
N THR A 109 11.12 -12.43 6.75
CA THR A 109 12.40 -12.55 7.43
C THR A 109 13.23 -11.30 7.21
N THR A 110 14.34 -11.14 7.92
CA THR A 110 15.28 -10.04 7.69
C THR A 110 15.84 -10.00 6.26
N ARG A 111 15.81 -11.12 5.52
CA ARG A 111 16.26 -11.22 4.12
C ARG A 111 15.16 -10.95 3.10
N THR A 112 13.90 -11.20 3.46
CA THR A 112 12.75 -11.18 2.55
C THR A 112 11.70 -10.12 2.90
N LYS A 113 11.95 -9.29 3.91
CA LYS A 113 11.03 -8.20 4.29
C LYS A 113 10.77 -7.22 3.13
N GLY A 114 9.57 -6.65 3.07
CA GLY A 114 9.13 -5.75 1.99
C GLY A 114 10.09 -4.59 1.69
N ALA A 115 10.68 -3.95 2.69
CA ALA A 115 11.72 -2.90 2.48
C ALA A 115 12.94 -3.38 1.68
N ARG A 116 13.19 -4.70 1.58
CA ARG A 116 14.28 -5.29 0.80
C ARG A 116 13.85 -5.83 -0.56
N ALA A 117 12.55 -5.91 -0.81
CA ALA A 117 12.00 -6.67 -1.92
C ALA A 117 10.95 -5.93 -2.73
N CYS A 118 10.38 -4.86 -2.20
CA CYS A 118 9.34 -4.08 -2.83
C CYS A 118 9.82 -2.68 -3.17
N ILE A 119 9.15 -2.07 -4.13
CA ILE A 119 9.27 -0.66 -4.43
C ILE A 119 8.31 0.09 -3.51
N GLY A 120 8.83 0.88 -2.57
CA GLY A 120 8.01 1.81 -1.77
C GLY A 120 7.59 3.04 -2.57
N VAL A 121 6.29 3.33 -2.60
CA VAL A 121 5.68 4.52 -3.22
C VAL A 121 4.89 5.27 -2.17
N GLU A 122 5.30 6.51 -1.91
CA GLU A 122 4.60 7.45 -1.03
C GLU A 122 3.54 8.21 -1.81
N THR A 123 2.39 8.44 -1.19
CA THR A 123 1.29 9.24 -1.75
C THR A 123 0.99 10.37 -0.78
N VAL A 124 1.04 11.62 -1.24
CA VAL A 124 0.79 12.77 -0.38
C VAL A 124 -0.65 12.71 0.11
N ASN A 125 -0.80 12.39 1.38
CA ASN A 125 -2.07 12.20 2.05
C ASN A 125 -1.83 12.34 3.56
N ILE A 126 -2.69 13.10 4.26
CA ILE A 126 -2.49 13.42 5.68
C ILE A 126 -2.84 12.24 6.62
N GLY A 127 -3.35 11.16 6.04
CA GLY A 127 -3.78 9.95 6.71
C GLY A 127 -5.20 10.08 7.23
N TYR A 128 -5.36 9.83 8.54
CA TYR A 128 -6.66 9.76 9.19
C TYR A 128 -6.87 10.83 10.24
N ALA A 129 -8.15 10.96 10.63
CA ALA A 129 -8.62 12.02 11.50
C ALA A 129 -8.17 11.76 12.93
N ARG A 130 -7.63 12.78 13.57
CA ARG A 130 -7.04 12.73 14.91
C ARG A 130 -7.01 14.12 15.51
N GLU A 131 -6.55 14.24 16.75
CA GLU A 131 -6.32 15.55 17.36
C GLU A 131 -5.43 16.43 16.46
N GLY A 132 -5.92 17.63 16.13
CA GLY A 132 -5.25 18.57 15.22
C GLY A 132 -5.44 18.32 13.72
N VAL A 133 -6.09 17.22 13.30
CA VAL A 133 -6.43 16.92 11.90
C VAL A 133 -7.90 16.46 11.83
N PRO A 134 -8.87 17.39 11.78
CA PRO A 134 -10.28 17.02 11.69
C PRO A 134 -10.60 16.41 10.33
N ALA A 135 -11.54 15.46 10.29
CA ALA A 135 -12.01 14.89 9.04
C ALA A 135 -12.80 15.93 8.23
N ALA A 136 -12.55 16.02 6.92
CA ALA A 136 -13.44 16.75 6.02
C ALA A 136 -14.69 15.92 5.68
N ALA A 137 -15.67 16.56 5.04
CA ALA A 137 -16.97 15.94 4.76
C ALA A 137 -16.87 14.72 3.83
N ASP A 138 -15.89 14.73 2.92
CA ASP A 138 -15.64 13.70 1.91
C ASP A 138 -14.68 12.58 2.37
N TRP A 139 -14.24 12.61 3.64
CA TRP A 139 -13.35 11.58 4.17
C TRP A 139 -14.04 10.24 4.30
N ILE A 140 -13.35 9.20 3.83
CA ILE A 140 -13.85 7.82 3.75
C ILE A 140 -13.60 7.07 5.05
N GLU A 141 -14.42 6.08 5.36
CA GLU A 141 -14.19 5.20 6.51
C GLU A 141 -13.50 3.92 6.09
N ALA A 142 -12.49 3.50 6.87
CA ALA A 142 -11.80 2.24 6.68
C ALA A 142 -11.39 1.64 8.03
N ALA A 143 -11.60 0.34 8.17
CA ALA A 143 -11.23 -0.41 9.36
C ALA A 143 -9.76 -0.86 9.32
N THR A 144 -9.12 -0.80 10.48
CA THR A 144 -7.79 -1.37 10.71
C THR A 144 -7.71 -2.86 10.33
N PRO A 145 -6.51 -3.43 10.12
CA PRO A 145 -6.39 -4.84 9.75
C PRO A 145 -7.00 -5.83 10.75
N ASP A 146 -7.06 -5.51 12.05
CA ASP A 146 -7.80 -6.33 13.04
C ASP A 146 -9.32 -6.13 12.97
N GLY A 147 -9.82 -5.18 12.19
CA GLY A 147 -11.24 -4.84 12.09
C GLY A 147 -11.83 -4.13 13.31
N ARG A 148 -11.00 -3.76 14.30
CA ARG A 148 -11.49 -3.26 15.61
C ARG A 148 -11.62 -1.75 15.68
N HIS A 149 -10.91 -1.01 14.84
CA HIS A 149 -10.93 0.44 14.83
C HIS A 149 -11.31 0.96 13.46
N LEU A 150 -12.15 1.98 13.44
CA LEU A 150 -12.53 2.70 12.24
C LEU A 150 -11.81 4.04 12.20
N TYR A 151 -11.24 4.36 11.05
CA TYR A 151 -10.61 5.65 10.81
C TYR A 151 -11.33 6.36 9.66
N ARG A 152 -11.54 7.67 9.83
CA ARG A 152 -11.87 8.56 8.72
C ARG A 152 -10.58 8.97 8.04
N VAL A 153 -10.39 8.61 6.77
CA VAL A 153 -9.17 8.77 5.99
C VAL A 153 -9.41 9.79 4.87
N GLU A 154 -8.42 10.64 4.61
CA GLU A 154 -8.45 11.55 3.48
C GLU A 154 -8.48 10.76 2.15
N PRO A 155 -9.39 11.06 1.20
CA PRO A 155 -9.41 10.39 -0.09
C PRO A 155 -8.26 10.87 -0.98
N TRP A 156 -7.91 10.06 -1.99
CA TRP A 156 -6.95 10.43 -3.02
C TRP A 156 -7.65 11.16 -4.16
N THR A 157 -6.99 12.18 -4.72
CA THR A 157 -7.55 12.98 -5.81
C THR A 157 -7.46 12.25 -7.15
N GLU A 158 -8.30 12.61 -8.11
CA GLU A 158 -8.25 12.01 -9.45
C GLU A 158 -6.91 12.29 -10.18
N GLU A 159 -6.33 13.49 -10.00
CA GLU A 159 -5.00 13.83 -10.55
C GLU A 159 -3.90 12.98 -9.93
N GLN A 160 -3.98 12.76 -8.62
CA GLN A 160 -3.03 11.91 -7.90
C GLN A 160 -3.11 10.47 -8.40
N ILE A 161 -4.31 9.92 -8.63
CA ILE A 161 -4.50 8.58 -9.23
C ILE A 161 -3.86 8.50 -10.63
N ALA A 162 -4.01 9.53 -11.47
CA ALA A 162 -3.36 9.56 -12.79
C ALA A 162 -1.83 9.48 -12.68
N MET A 163 -1.25 10.21 -11.71
CA MET A 163 0.20 10.18 -11.46
C MET A 163 0.68 8.87 -10.82
N MET A 164 -0.09 8.27 -9.91
CA MET A 164 0.18 6.93 -9.38
C MET A 164 0.20 5.90 -10.50
N ALA A 165 -0.74 6.01 -11.45
CA ALA A 165 -0.78 5.14 -12.61
C ALA A 165 0.45 5.31 -13.51
N ALA A 166 0.95 6.54 -13.67
CA ALA A 166 2.21 6.80 -14.37
C ALA A 166 3.41 6.12 -13.69
N VAL A 167 3.51 6.22 -12.36
CA VAL A 167 4.56 5.55 -11.56
C VAL A 167 4.45 4.03 -11.71
N GLY A 168 3.24 3.48 -11.55
CA GLY A 168 3.01 2.04 -11.69
C GLY A 168 3.33 1.51 -13.08
N ARG A 169 2.97 2.24 -14.15
CA ARG A 169 3.33 1.88 -15.53
C ARG A 169 4.84 1.86 -15.76
N GLU A 170 5.59 2.82 -15.20
CA GLU A 170 7.05 2.80 -15.29
C GLU A 170 7.64 1.55 -14.60
N ILE A 171 7.11 1.20 -13.43
CA ILE A 171 7.52 0.01 -12.67
C ILE A 171 7.20 -1.26 -13.47
N ALA A 172 5.97 -1.41 -13.96
CA ALA A 172 5.52 -2.57 -14.72
C ALA A 172 6.29 -2.71 -16.05
N ALA A 173 6.59 -1.61 -16.74
CA ALA A 173 7.40 -1.63 -17.96
C ALA A 173 8.83 -2.15 -17.70
N ARG A 174 9.41 -1.83 -16.54
CA ARG A 174 10.74 -2.29 -16.15
C ARG A 174 10.74 -3.73 -15.62
N TRP A 175 9.67 -4.14 -14.96
CA TRP A 175 9.50 -5.49 -14.42
C TRP A 175 8.11 -6.03 -14.74
N PRO A 176 7.90 -6.59 -15.95
CA PRO A 176 6.59 -7.07 -16.42
C PRO A 176 6.00 -8.21 -15.58
N GLY A 177 6.80 -8.82 -14.70
CA GLY A 177 6.34 -9.83 -13.75
C GLY A 177 5.78 -9.28 -12.44
N ILE A 178 5.66 -7.95 -12.29
CA ILE A 178 4.87 -7.31 -11.21
C ILE A 178 3.49 -7.06 -11.82
N GLY A 179 2.48 -7.80 -11.34
CA GLY A 179 1.10 -7.69 -11.78
C GLY A 179 0.16 -7.14 -10.69
N PRO A 180 -1.16 -7.12 -10.95
CA PRO A 180 -2.15 -6.54 -10.02
C PRO A 180 -2.09 -7.10 -8.59
N ARG A 181 -1.71 -8.39 -8.43
CA ARG A 181 -1.60 -9.06 -7.12
C ARG A 181 -0.32 -8.75 -6.35
N ASP A 182 0.65 -8.10 -6.97
CA ASP A 182 1.95 -7.77 -6.37
C ASP A 182 1.97 -6.37 -5.74
N HIS A 183 0.80 -5.74 -5.60
CA HIS A 183 0.61 -4.46 -4.90
C HIS A 183 -0.07 -4.68 -3.56
N HIS A 184 0.45 -4.02 -2.53
CA HIS A 184 -0.07 -4.08 -1.16
C HIS A 184 0.23 -2.77 -0.41
N GLY A 185 -0.42 -2.57 0.74
CA GLY A 185 -0.15 -1.43 1.61
C GLY A 185 0.95 -1.72 2.64
N HIS A 186 1.43 -0.68 3.33
CA HIS A 186 2.34 -0.89 4.47
C HIS A 186 1.66 -1.66 5.61
N HIS A 187 0.36 -1.45 5.83
CA HIS A 187 -0.45 -2.14 6.82
C HIS A 187 -0.54 -3.63 6.51
N ASP A 188 -0.41 -4.06 5.25
CA ASP A 188 -0.34 -5.48 4.92
C ASP A 188 0.97 -6.10 5.43
N LEU A 189 2.09 -5.39 5.28
CA LEU A 189 3.40 -5.87 5.75
C LEU A 189 3.54 -5.81 7.28
N CYS A 190 2.98 -4.77 7.90
CA CYS A 190 3.12 -4.42 9.31
C CYS A 190 1.74 -4.27 10.02
N PRO A 191 0.86 -5.28 10.00
CA PRO A 191 -0.57 -5.11 10.33
C PRO A 191 -0.88 -4.70 11.77
N ALA A 192 0.03 -4.95 12.71
CA ALA A 192 -0.10 -4.53 14.10
C ALA A 192 0.54 -3.15 14.40
N TYR A 193 1.31 -2.59 13.46
CA TYR A 193 2.13 -1.40 13.69
C TYR A 193 1.77 -0.23 12.76
N LYS A 194 1.28 -0.51 11.55
CA LYS A 194 1.03 0.49 10.52
C LYS A 194 -0.42 0.51 10.08
N GLN A 195 -0.92 1.73 9.87
CA GLN A 195 -2.24 1.99 9.33
C GLN A 195 -2.17 2.52 7.89
N ASP A 196 -1.02 3.00 7.42
CA ASP A 196 -0.88 3.35 6.01
C ASP A 196 -0.96 2.07 5.16
N VAL A 197 -1.75 1.94 4.11
CA VAL A 197 -2.58 2.93 3.44
C VAL A 197 -4.06 2.50 3.47
N LEU A 198 -4.70 2.51 4.64
CA LEU A 198 -6.13 2.18 4.80
C LEU A 198 -7.02 2.98 3.82
N GLY A 199 -8.01 2.34 3.23
CA GLY A 199 -8.93 2.97 2.27
C GLY A 199 -8.31 3.24 0.88
N PHE A 200 -7.09 2.79 0.62
CA PHE A 200 -6.45 3.02 -0.68
C PHE A 200 -7.27 2.41 -1.83
N PRO A 201 -7.51 3.15 -2.92
CA PRO A 201 -8.35 2.69 -4.02
C PRO A 201 -7.57 1.78 -4.97
N PHE A 202 -7.11 0.63 -4.46
CA PHE A 202 -6.28 -0.34 -5.20
C PHE A 202 -6.89 -0.69 -6.55
N ALA A 203 -8.15 -1.13 -6.59
CA ALA A 203 -8.79 -1.51 -7.85
C ALA A 203 -8.75 -0.39 -8.89
N ARG A 204 -9.09 0.84 -8.47
CA ARG A 204 -9.04 2.02 -9.36
C ARG A 204 -7.63 2.27 -9.89
N VAL A 205 -6.63 2.28 -9.02
CA VAL A 205 -5.23 2.56 -9.38
C VAL A 205 -4.68 1.45 -10.28
N LEU A 206 -4.94 0.18 -9.96
CA LEU A 206 -4.43 -0.96 -10.72
C LEU A 206 -5.06 -1.04 -12.11
N ARG A 207 -6.37 -0.78 -12.26
CA ARG A 207 -7.02 -0.66 -13.57
C ARG A 207 -6.32 0.37 -14.47
N GLU A 208 -5.92 1.51 -13.90
CA GLU A 208 -5.19 2.56 -14.64
C GLU A 208 -3.72 2.20 -14.91
N ILE A 209 -3.05 1.48 -14.00
CA ILE A 209 -1.68 1.00 -14.22
C ILE A 209 -1.63 0.01 -15.38
N TYR A 210 -2.53 -0.98 -15.35
CA TYR A 210 -2.47 -2.11 -16.28
C TYR A 210 -3.36 -1.93 -17.51
N GLY A 211 -4.17 -0.87 -17.57
CA GLY A 211 -5.09 -0.62 -18.67
C GLY A 211 -6.18 -1.68 -18.78
N ASP A 212 -6.53 -2.31 -17.66
CA ASP A 212 -7.41 -3.46 -17.60
C ASP A 212 -8.61 -3.14 -16.67
N PRO A 213 -9.79 -2.85 -17.24
CA PRO A 213 -10.98 -2.54 -16.44
C PRO A 213 -11.54 -3.77 -15.69
N GLU A 214 -11.17 -4.98 -16.10
CA GLU A 214 -11.69 -6.24 -15.55
C GLU A 214 -10.99 -6.63 -14.24
N ILE A 215 -9.91 -5.94 -13.84
CA ILE A 215 -9.31 -6.14 -12.52
C ILE A 215 -10.41 -5.96 -11.46
N PRO A 216 -10.73 -6.99 -10.65
CA PRO A 216 -11.84 -6.92 -9.71
C PRO A 216 -11.52 -5.96 -8.57
N ASP A 217 -12.57 -5.37 -8.00
CA ASP A 217 -12.44 -4.62 -6.75
C ASP A 217 -12.64 -5.56 -5.56
N VAL A 218 -11.54 -6.09 -5.04
CA VAL A 218 -11.55 -6.98 -3.88
C VAL A 218 -11.40 -6.24 -2.54
N TRP A 219 -11.31 -4.91 -2.55
CA TRP A 219 -10.97 -4.12 -1.35
C TRP A 219 -12.14 -3.29 -0.83
N SER A 220 -12.84 -2.57 -1.71
CA SER A 220 -13.79 -1.52 -1.29
C SER A 220 -14.94 -2.06 -0.43
N ASP A 221 -15.49 -3.22 -0.79
CA ASP A 221 -16.61 -3.85 -0.06
C ASP A 221 -16.21 -4.39 1.32
N VAL A 222 -14.91 -4.49 1.61
CA VAL A 222 -14.36 -5.06 2.85
C VAL A 222 -13.51 -4.07 3.64
N TRP A 223 -13.58 -2.78 3.31
CA TRP A 223 -13.02 -1.72 4.16
C TRP A 223 -13.70 -1.67 5.53
N MET A 224 -15.00 -1.97 5.60
CA MET A 224 -15.77 -1.98 6.85
C MET A 224 -15.92 -3.39 7.43
N PRO A 225 -15.99 -3.54 8.77
CA PRO A 225 -16.09 -4.85 9.41
C PRO A 225 -17.33 -5.65 9.00
N GLU A 226 -18.45 -4.98 8.72
CA GLU A 226 -19.67 -5.62 8.22
C GLU A 226 -19.45 -6.29 6.86
N GLY A 227 -18.66 -5.64 6.00
CA GLY A 227 -18.28 -6.18 4.69
C GLY A 227 -17.48 -7.48 4.83
N ARG A 228 -16.50 -7.46 5.75
CA ARG A 228 -15.68 -8.61 6.11
C ARG A 228 -16.52 -9.75 6.72
N GLN A 229 -17.43 -9.43 7.64
CA GLN A 229 -18.37 -10.40 8.24
C GLN A 229 -19.28 -11.02 7.16
N ARG A 230 -19.82 -10.23 6.22
CA ARG A 230 -20.62 -10.76 5.10
C ARG A 230 -19.81 -11.70 4.23
N ALA A 231 -18.60 -11.32 3.84
CA ALA A 231 -17.71 -12.16 3.04
C ALA A 231 -17.42 -13.50 3.73
N LEU A 232 -17.06 -13.47 5.01
CA LEU A 232 -16.84 -14.67 5.81
C LEU A 232 -18.09 -15.57 5.86
N ALA A 233 -19.26 -14.97 6.13
CA ALA A 233 -20.52 -15.70 6.20
C ALA A 233 -20.92 -16.36 4.86
N ARG A 234 -20.73 -15.65 3.72
CA ARG A 234 -21.00 -16.20 2.39
C ARG A 234 -20.14 -17.42 2.07
N LEU A 235 -18.89 -17.39 2.50
CA LEU A 235 -17.95 -18.51 2.34
C LEU A 235 -18.16 -19.64 3.36
N GLY A 236 -19.19 -19.56 4.21
CA GLY A 236 -19.51 -20.60 5.19
C GLY A 236 -18.69 -20.55 6.48
N PHE A 237 -17.85 -19.51 6.67
CA PHE A 237 -17.23 -19.25 7.97
C PHE A 237 -18.25 -18.58 8.90
N ALA A 238 -18.11 -18.74 10.21
CA ALA A 238 -19.12 -18.30 11.18
C ALA A 238 -18.66 -17.06 11.99
N PRO A 239 -18.62 -15.85 11.41
CA PRO A 239 -18.13 -14.64 12.10
C PRO A 239 -19.06 -14.17 13.22
N GLY A 240 -20.27 -14.73 13.32
CA GLY A 240 -21.33 -14.20 14.16
C GLY A 240 -22.26 -13.29 13.36
N PRO A 241 -23.03 -12.41 14.04
CA PRO A 241 -23.89 -11.45 13.35
C PRO A 241 -23.08 -10.47 12.50
N VAL A 242 -23.69 -9.94 11.44
CA VAL A 242 -23.13 -8.84 10.64
C VAL A 242 -23.54 -7.52 11.32
N ASP A 243 -22.81 -7.15 12.37
CA ASP A 243 -23.11 -6.03 13.26
C ASP A 243 -22.03 -4.95 13.30
N GLY A 244 -20.94 -5.14 12.55
CA GLY A 244 -19.81 -4.21 12.50
C GLY A 244 -18.84 -4.37 13.67
N VAL A 245 -19.13 -5.26 14.62
CA VAL A 245 -18.31 -5.49 15.81
C VAL A 245 -17.33 -6.64 15.56
N TRP A 246 -16.04 -6.33 15.49
CA TRP A 246 -15.01 -7.36 15.31
C TRP A 246 -14.65 -8.07 16.63
N GLY A 247 -15.46 -9.06 16.99
CA GLY A 247 -15.31 -9.87 18.19
C GLY A 247 -14.56 -11.20 18.00
N PRO A 248 -14.49 -12.05 19.05
CA PRO A 248 -13.82 -13.35 19.00
C PRO A 248 -14.33 -14.30 17.90
N ARG A 249 -15.62 -14.22 17.55
CA ARG A 249 -16.21 -15.04 16.48
C ARG A 249 -15.71 -14.60 15.10
N SER A 250 -15.63 -13.30 14.84
CA SER A 250 -15.05 -12.75 13.60
C SER A 250 -13.57 -13.11 13.48
N ASP A 251 -12.79 -13.00 14.58
CA ASP A 251 -11.38 -13.41 14.60
C ASP A 251 -11.20 -14.90 14.29
N ALA A 252 -11.99 -15.77 14.94
CA ALA A 252 -11.97 -17.20 14.69
C ALA A 252 -12.35 -17.54 13.24
N ALA A 253 -13.37 -16.88 12.69
CA ALA A 253 -13.80 -17.06 11.30
C ALA A 253 -12.72 -16.62 10.30
N LEU A 254 -12.07 -15.47 10.53
CA LEU A 254 -10.95 -15.00 9.71
C LEU A 254 -9.77 -15.98 9.76
N ARG A 255 -9.40 -16.47 10.95
CA ARG A 255 -8.34 -17.47 11.08
C ARG A 255 -8.66 -18.77 10.36
N ALA A 256 -9.92 -19.21 10.40
CA ALA A 256 -10.38 -20.37 9.65
C ALA A 256 -10.28 -20.15 8.13
N LEU A 257 -10.68 -18.96 7.64
CA LEU A 257 -10.50 -18.59 6.24
C LEU A 257 -9.02 -18.59 5.84
N GLN A 258 -8.16 -17.96 6.64
CA GLN A 258 -6.72 -17.93 6.38
C GLN A 258 -6.13 -19.34 6.28
N ALA A 259 -6.53 -20.24 7.18
CA ALA A 259 -6.10 -21.64 7.14
C ALA A 259 -6.60 -22.35 5.87
N ALA A 260 -7.87 -22.18 5.51
CA ALA A 260 -8.47 -22.78 4.32
C ALA A 260 -7.83 -22.29 3.01
N ALA A 261 -7.45 -21.01 2.96
CA ALA A 261 -6.79 -20.39 1.82
C ALA A 261 -5.26 -20.61 1.78
N GLY A 262 -4.68 -21.31 2.76
CA GLY A 262 -3.23 -21.52 2.85
C GLY A 262 -2.41 -20.25 3.14
N LEU A 263 -3.04 -19.24 3.76
CA LEU A 263 -2.42 -18.00 4.20
C LEU A 263 -1.81 -18.15 5.60
N GLU A 264 -0.99 -17.18 6.01
CA GLU A 264 -0.53 -17.07 7.39
C GLU A 264 -1.72 -16.81 8.34
N VAL A 265 -1.92 -17.71 9.31
CA VAL A 265 -3.06 -17.66 10.25
C VAL A 265 -2.78 -16.68 11.39
N ASN A 266 -2.87 -15.39 11.09
CA ASN A 266 -2.50 -14.31 12.00
C ASN A 266 -3.69 -13.47 12.52
N GLY A 267 -4.87 -13.61 11.92
CA GLY A 267 -6.07 -12.83 12.29
C GLY A 267 -6.09 -11.40 11.76
N TRP A 268 -5.24 -11.06 10.78
CA TRP A 268 -5.22 -9.75 10.12
C TRP A 268 -5.88 -9.81 8.75
N TRP A 269 -6.83 -8.92 8.49
CA TRP A 269 -7.45 -8.73 7.18
C TRP A 269 -6.52 -7.91 6.28
N THR A 270 -5.83 -8.58 5.36
CA THR A 270 -4.83 -7.99 4.46
C THR A 270 -5.28 -8.10 3.00
N SER A 271 -4.58 -7.44 2.08
CA SER A 271 -4.81 -7.58 0.63
C SER A 271 -4.79 -9.04 0.16
N TRP A 272 -3.99 -9.91 0.77
CA TRP A 272 -3.99 -11.35 0.45
C TRP A 272 -5.27 -12.06 0.92
N VAL A 273 -5.87 -11.63 2.03
CA VAL A 273 -7.19 -12.10 2.46
C VAL A 273 -8.27 -11.63 1.49
N CYS A 274 -8.20 -10.38 1.01
CA CYS A 274 -9.12 -9.87 0.00
C CYS A 274 -9.10 -10.74 -1.27
N TRP A 275 -7.91 -11.05 -1.79
CA TRP A 275 -7.77 -11.94 -2.95
C TRP A 275 -8.26 -13.36 -2.67
N ALA A 276 -7.99 -13.90 -1.48
CA ALA A 276 -8.48 -15.24 -1.11
C ALA A 276 -10.02 -15.29 -1.06
N VAL A 277 -10.68 -14.26 -0.53
CA VAL A 277 -12.15 -14.17 -0.54
C VAL A 277 -12.66 -14.21 -1.98
N HIS A 278 -12.11 -13.37 -2.86
CA HIS A 278 -12.50 -13.33 -4.27
C HIS A 278 -12.31 -14.67 -4.98
N ASP A 279 -11.16 -15.32 -4.78
CA ASP A 279 -10.84 -16.61 -5.42
C ASP A 279 -11.78 -17.72 -4.94
N MET A 280 -12.15 -17.72 -3.66
CA MET A 280 -13.08 -18.69 -3.08
C MET A 280 -14.53 -18.44 -3.48
N GLU A 281 -14.92 -17.20 -3.79
CA GLU A 281 -16.26 -16.88 -4.31
C GLU A 281 -16.40 -17.21 -5.80
N ALA A 282 -15.30 -17.24 -6.55
CA ALA A 282 -15.28 -17.52 -7.99
C ALA A 282 -15.18 -19.00 -8.35
N GLY A 283 -14.78 -19.87 -7.41
CA GLY A 283 -14.62 -21.33 -7.59
C GLY A 283 -15.81 -22.12 -7.08
#